data_AF-A0A3R7USX3-F1
#
_entry.id   AF-A0A3R7USX3-F1
#
_cell.length_a   1.000
_cell.length_b   1.000
_cell.length_c   1.000
_cell.angle_alpha   90.00
_cell.angle_beta   90.00
_cell.angle_gamma   90.00
#
_symmetry.space_group_name_H-M   'P 1'
#
loop_
_entity.id
_entity.type
_entity.pdbx_description
1 polymer ?
#
loop_
_entity_poly.entity_id
_entity_poly.type
_entity_poly.pdbx_seq_one_letter_code
_entity_poly.pdbx_strand_id
1 'polypeptide(L)'
;MRHDEDAQVHILEMLTLFWLFFMSATFLIRIQVPDAPSVAHDAALEITGDDAFRYGLSLEAEVSGENRLSELLQNGELDDACFLLQNQIAVGKEANCWLAQNSGTSVPYGNTGTPAGETVTVHHLLAIDENSWTVTLDVWNRGGGA
;
A
#
# COMPACT_ATOMS: atom_id res chain seq x y z
N MET A 1 8.34 56.06 -41.25
CA MET A 1 7.20 55.25 -41.74
C MET A 1 7.51 53.76 -41.73
N ARG A 2 8.29 53.19 -42.67
CA ARG A 2 8.57 51.73 -42.67
C ARG A 2 9.31 51.23 -41.41
N HIS A 3 10.16 52.06 -40.81
CA HIS A 3 10.89 51.72 -39.58
C HIS A 3 10.02 51.75 -38.31
N ASP A 4 8.90 52.50 -38.34
CA ASP A 4 7.95 52.61 -37.23
C ASP A 4 6.99 51.41 -37.21
N GLU A 5 6.65 50.88 -38.39
CA GLU A 5 5.86 49.65 -38.55
C GLU A 5 6.62 48.42 -38.03
N ASP A 6 7.91 48.27 -38.37
CA ASP A 6 8.75 47.18 -37.87
C ASP A 6 8.92 47.24 -36.34
N ALA A 7 9.07 48.44 -35.77
CA ALA A 7 9.15 48.62 -34.32
C ALA A 7 7.83 48.28 -33.62
N GLN A 8 6.69 48.63 -34.23
CA GLN A 8 5.36 48.32 -33.71
C GLN A 8 5.07 46.82 -33.74
N VAL A 9 5.44 46.12 -34.82
CA VAL A 9 5.30 44.66 -34.92
C VAL A 9 6.12 43.96 -33.86
N HIS A 10 7.36 44.42 -33.63
CA HIS A 10 8.22 43.80 -32.62
C HIS A 10 7.71 44.01 -31.18
N ILE A 11 7.10 45.17 -30.90
CA ILE A 11 6.42 45.43 -29.62
C ILE A 11 5.16 44.56 -29.47
N LEU A 12 4.38 44.39 -30.54
CA LEU A 12 3.20 43.51 -30.52
C LEU A 12 3.57 42.04 -30.30
N GLU A 13 4.66 41.58 -30.92
CA GLU A 13 5.20 40.24 -30.73
C GLU A 13 5.64 39.99 -29.28
N MET A 14 6.39 40.94 -28.69
CA MET A 14 6.79 40.82 -27.28
C MET A 14 5.59 40.82 -26.33
N LEU A 15 4.56 41.62 -26.60
CA LEU A 15 3.36 41.71 -25.76
C LEU A 15 2.48 40.46 -25.88
N THR A 16 2.35 39.90 -27.09
CA THR A 16 1.61 38.65 -27.31
C THR A 16 2.31 37.44 -26.70
N LEU A 17 3.65 37.36 -26.76
CA LEU A 17 4.42 36.31 -26.07
C LEU A 17 4.30 36.43 -24.55
N PHE A 18 4.41 37.64 -24.01
CA PHE A 18 4.16 37.90 -22.59
C PHE A 18 2.76 37.46 -22.18
N TRP A 19 1.74 37.80 -22.97
CA TRP A 19 0.36 37.43 -22.71
C TRP A 19 0.12 35.92 -22.73
N LEU A 20 0.66 35.22 -23.74
CA LEU A 20 0.57 33.76 -23.83
C LEU A 20 1.26 33.08 -22.65
N PHE A 21 2.44 33.57 -22.25
CA PHE A 21 3.15 33.08 -21.07
C PHE A 21 2.28 33.23 -19.80
N PHE A 22 1.73 34.41 -19.54
CA PHE A 22 0.91 34.66 -18.36
C PHE A 22 -0.39 33.83 -18.34
N MET A 23 -1.06 33.68 -19.49
CA MET A 23 -2.26 32.84 -19.59
C MET A 23 -1.95 31.36 -19.38
N SER A 24 -0.82 30.85 -19.88
CA SER A 24 -0.39 29.47 -19.63
C SER A 24 0.05 29.22 -18.18
N ALA A 25 0.75 30.17 -17.55
CA ALA A 25 1.24 30.04 -16.19
C ALA A 25 0.10 30.07 -15.17
N THR A 26 -0.88 30.96 -15.37
CA THR A 26 -2.08 31.00 -14.52
C THR A 26 -2.92 29.72 -14.63
N PHE A 27 -2.98 29.11 -15.82
CA PHE A 27 -3.60 27.80 -15.99
C PHE A 27 -2.89 26.70 -15.19
N LEU A 28 -1.56 26.60 -15.27
CA LEU A 28 -0.79 25.59 -14.54
C LEU A 28 -0.90 25.72 -13.00
N ILE A 29 -0.94 26.94 -12.47
CA ILE A 29 -1.08 27.17 -11.01
C ILE A 29 -2.47 26.76 -10.49
N ARG A 30 -3.50 26.80 -11.35
CA ARG A 30 -4.89 26.45 -10.99
C ARG A 30 -5.20 24.97 -11.14
N ILE A 31 -4.29 24.17 -11.69
CA ILE A 31 -4.44 22.73 -11.67
C ILE A 31 -4.23 22.28 -10.23
N GLN A 32 -5.32 22.10 -9.50
CA GLN A 32 -5.33 21.26 -8.31
C GLN A 32 -5.06 19.83 -8.77
N VAL A 33 -3.78 19.45 -8.73
CA VAL A 33 -3.43 18.04 -8.65
C VAL A 33 -3.92 17.63 -7.25
N PRO A 34 -4.91 16.72 -7.13
CA PRO A 34 -5.24 16.17 -5.83
C PRO A 34 -3.94 15.64 -5.23
N ASP A 35 -3.64 16.02 -3.98
CA ASP A 35 -2.46 15.50 -3.29
C ASP A 35 -2.48 13.99 -3.45
N ALA A 36 -1.39 13.44 -4.01
CA ALA A 36 -1.25 11.99 -4.06
C ALA A 36 -1.41 11.47 -2.63
N PRO A 37 -2.11 10.34 -2.42
CA PRO A 37 -2.15 9.72 -1.10
C PRO A 37 -0.73 9.66 -0.57
N SER A 38 -0.55 10.10 0.68
CA SER A 38 0.77 10.29 1.26
C SER A 38 1.52 8.95 1.18
N VAL A 39 2.53 8.87 0.30
CA VAL A 39 3.34 7.65 0.09
C VAL A 39 3.90 7.13 1.42
N ALA A 40 4.17 8.04 2.37
CA ALA A 40 4.65 7.67 3.71
C ALA A 40 3.60 6.95 4.58
N HIS A 41 2.31 7.21 4.37
CA HIS A 41 1.22 6.59 5.15
C HIS A 41 1.01 5.15 4.68
N ASP A 42 0.93 4.95 3.37
CA ASP A 42 0.81 3.63 2.75
C ASP A 42 2.04 2.77 3.04
N ALA A 43 3.24 3.35 2.90
CA ALA A 43 4.48 2.66 3.24
C ALA A 43 4.53 2.23 4.71
N ALA A 44 4.00 3.03 5.64
CA ALA A 44 3.98 2.65 7.06
C ALA A 44 3.02 1.49 7.35
N LEU A 45 1.91 1.36 6.61
CA LEU A 45 0.99 0.22 6.72
C LEU A 45 1.60 -1.03 6.06
N GLU A 46 2.17 -0.88 4.87
CA GLU A 46 2.87 -1.96 4.14
C GLU A 46 4.01 -2.55 4.98
N ILE A 47 4.89 -1.70 5.53
CA ILE A 47 5.99 -2.13 6.41
C ILE A 47 5.47 -2.88 7.64
N THR A 48 4.30 -2.51 8.17
CA THR A 48 3.73 -3.21 9.33
C THR A 48 3.27 -4.61 8.96
N GLY A 49 2.64 -4.78 7.79
CA GLY A 49 2.30 -6.11 7.28
C GLY A 49 3.55 -6.96 7.06
N ASP A 50 4.55 -6.40 6.38
CA ASP A 50 5.83 -7.07 6.11
C ASP A 50 6.59 -7.46 7.38
N ASP A 51 6.57 -6.63 8.43
CA ASP A 51 7.23 -6.93 9.70
C ASP A 51 6.54 -8.11 10.42
N ALA A 52 5.20 -8.16 10.39
CA ALA A 52 4.46 -9.30 10.93
C ALA A 52 4.82 -10.62 10.21
N PHE A 53 4.98 -10.58 8.88
CA PHE A 53 5.45 -11.73 8.11
C PHE A 53 6.87 -12.14 8.47
N ARG A 54 7.80 -11.19 8.50
CA ARG A 54 9.20 -11.46 8.87
C ARG A 54 9.30 -12.04 10.27
N TYR A 55 8.49 -11.54 11.20
CA TYR A 55 8.41 -12.10 12.53
C TYR A 55 8.00 -13.58 12.50
N GLY A 56 6.90 -13.92 11.82
CA GLY A 56 6.44 -15.32 11.75
C GLY A 56 7.41 -16.27 11.05
N LEU A 57 8.14 -15.80 10.05
CA LEU A 57 9.20 -16.56 9.39
C LEU A 57 10.50 -16.66 10.21
N SER A 58 10.72 -15.73 11.14
CA SER A 58 11.91 -15.72 12.01
C SER A 58 11.79 -16.60 13.25
N LEU A 59 10.58 -16.98 13.63
CA LEU A 59 10.33 -17.85 14.76
C LEU A 59 10.67 -19.31 14.40
N GLU A 60 11.43 -19.97 15.28
CA GLU A 60 11.72 -21.40 15.15
C GLU A 60 10.44 -22.23 15.28
N ALA A 61 10.34 -23.33 14.53
CA ALA A 61 9.25 -24.29 14.67
C ALA A 61 9.31 -24.99 16.04
N GLU A 62 8.14 -25.30 16.61
CA GLU A 62 8.05 -25.92 17.94
C GLU A 62 8.22 -27.44 17.88
N VAL A 63 7.65 -28.08 16.85
CA VAL A 63 7.67 -29.52 16.65
C VAL A 63 8.46 -29.89 15.39
N SER A 64 8.09 -29.31 14.25
CA SER A 64 8.73 -29.62 12.97
C SER A 64 8.43 -28.55 11.92
N GLY A 65 9.40 -28.29 11.04
CA GLY A 65 9.27 -27.29 9.97
C GLY A 65 10.45 -26.31 9.96
N GLU A 66 10.49 -25.45 8.95
CA GLU A 66 11.54 -24.44 8.83
C GLU A 66 11.34 -23.27 9.79
N ASN A 67 10.09 -22.88 10.02
CA ASN A 67 9.69 -21.79 10.90
C ASN A 67 8.29 -22.04 11.45
N ARG A 68 7.89 -21.27 12.48
CA ARG A 68 6.60 -21.43 13.14
C ARG A 68 5.41 -21.18 12.23
N LEU A 69 5.49 -20.21 11.31
CA LEU A 69 4.39 -19.94 10.39
C LEU A 69 4.17 -21.11 9.41
N SER A 70 5.25 -21.66 8.86
CA SER A 70 5.21 -22.80 7.94
C SER A 70 4.68 -24.06 8.64
N GLU A 71 5.06 -24.28 9.89
CA GLU A 71 4.56 -25.39 10.71
C GLU A 71 3.03 -25.30 10.90
N LEU A 72 2.51 -24.14 11.30
CA LEU A 72 1.07 -23.96 11.52
C LEU A 72 0.28 -24.16 10.22
N LEU A 73 0.81 -23.68 9.09
CA LEU A 73 0.21 -23.87 7.77
C LEU A 73 0.26 -25.34 7.29
N GLN A 74 1.32 -26.10 7.61
CA GLN A 74 1.41 -27.54 7.33
C GLN A 74 0.39 -28.34 8.15
N ASN A 75 0.24 -28.00 9.42
CA ASN A 75 -0.67 -28.70 10.34
C ASN A 75 -2.15 -28.35 10.12
N GLY A 76 -2.43 -27.34 9.28
CA GLY A 76 -3.79 -26.85 9.04
C GLY A 76 -4.33 -26.01 10.21
N GLU A 77 -3.46 -25.50 11.06
CA GLU A 77 -3.77 -24.60 12.18
C GLU A 77 -3.88 -23.16 11.67
N LEU A 78 -4.87 -22.93 10.79
CA LEU A 78 -5.01 -21.70 10.00
C LEU A 78 -5.36 -20.48 10.86
N ASP A 79 -6.21 -20.66 11.87
CA ASP A 79 -6.55 -19.60 12.82
C ASP A 79 -5.32 -19.19 13.64
N ASP A 80 -4.53 -20.16 14.13
CA ASP A 80 -3.32 -19.88 14.91
C ASP A 80 -2.21 -19.23 14.06
N ALA A 81 -2.08 -19.64 12.80
CA ALA A 81 -1.19 -18.99 11.83
C ALA A 81 -1.57 -17.51 11.64
N CYS A 82 -2.85 -17.21 11.49
CA CYS A 82 -3.34 -15.85 11.37
C CYS A 82 -3.24 -15.06 12.68
N PHE A 83 -3.51 -15.67 13.83
CA PHE A 83 -3.32 -15.01 15.13
C PHE A 83 -1.86 -14.65 15.39
N LEU A 84 -0.92 -15.52 15.00
CA LEU A 84 0.51 -15.24 15.12
C LEU A 84 0.90 -13.96 14.36
N LEU A 85 0.38 -13.79 13.14
CA LEU A 85 0.64 -12.59 12.33
C LEU A 85 -0.09 -11.36 12.88
N GLN A 86 -1.37 -11.51 13.24
CA GLN A 86 -2.19 -10.42 13.75
C GLN A 86 -1.69 -9.86 15.09
N ASN A 87 -1.16 -10.72 15.96
CA ASN A 87 -0.63 -10.31 17.26
C ASN A 87 0.67 -9.49 17.15
N GLN A 88 1.35 -9.55 16.00
CA GLN A 88 2.56 -8.77 15.73
C GLN A 88 2.27 -7.43 15.06
N ILE A 89 1.03 -7.15 14.68
CA ILE A 89 0.66 -5.85 14.11
C ILE A 89 0.89 -4.75 15.13
N ALA A 90 1.56 -3.68 14.70
CA ALA A 90 1.91 -2.55 15.55
C ALA A 90 0.68 -1.93 16.23
N VAL A 91 0.87 -1.47 17.48
CA VAL A 91 -0.20 -0.85 18.28
C VAL A 91 -0.81 0.33 17.52
N GLY A 92 -2.14 0.41 17.52
CA GLY A 92 -2.89 1.45 16.78
C GLY A 92 -3.21 1.06 15.33
N LYS A 93 -2.89 -0.17 14.91
CA LYS A 93 -3.30 -0.76 13.64
C LYS A 93 -4.06 -2.06 13.89
N GLU A 94 -4.85 -2.47 12.91
CA GLU A 94 -5.55 -3.76 12.88
C GLU A 94 -5.29 -4.42 11.52
N ALA A 95 -5.40 -5.75 11.48
CA ALA A 95 -5.25 -6.48 10.23
C ALA A 95 -6.19 -7.69 10.12
N ASN A 96 -6.71 -7.91 8.91
CA ASN A 96 -7.38 -9.14 8.54
C ASN A 96 -6.39 -10.07 7.83
N CYS A 97 -6.41 -11.34 8.21
CA CYS A 97 -5.56 -12.36 7.62
C CYS A 97 -6.38 -13.29 6.73
N TRP A 98 -5.94 -13.46 5.49
CA TRP A 98 -6.56 -14.32 4.50
C TRP A 98 -5.57 -15.35 3.99
N LEU A 99 -6.00 -16.59 3.91
CA LEU A 99 -5.18 -17.73 3.51
C LEU A 99 -5.79 -18.42 2.30
N ALA A 100 -4.94 -18.79 1.34
CA ALA A 100 -5.30 -19.63 0.20
C ALA A 100 -4.22 -20.69 -0.03
N GLN A 101 -4.63 -21.93 -0.28
CA GLN A 101 -3.73 -23.05 -0.59
C GLN A 101 -3.82 -23.45 -2.06
N ASN A 102 -2.70 -23.66 -2.74
CA ASN A 102 -2.60 -24.21 -4.10
C ASN A 102 -3.58 -23.59 -5.11
N SER A 103 -3.67 -22.25 -5.17
CA SER A 103 -4.63 -21.48 -5.98
C SER A 103 -6.11 -21.56 -5.56
N GLY A 104 -6.38 -22.05 -4.35
CA GLY A 104 -7.70 -22.06 -3.75
C GLY A 104 -8.27 -20.66 -3.49
N THR A 105 -9.54 -20.62 -3.08
CA THR A 105 -10.18 -19.37 -2.68
C THR A 105 -9.55 -18.85 -1.39
N SER A 106 -9.25 -17.56 -1.34
CA SER A 106 -8.75 -16.91 -0.13
C SER A 106 -9.88 -16.76 0.88
N VAL A 107 -9.67 -17.30 2.09
CA VAL A 107 -10.65 -17.32 3.18
C VAL A 107 -10.04 -16.62 4.39
N PRO A 108 -10.83 -15.82 5.14
CA PRO A 108 -10.31 -15.15 6.32
C PRO A 108 -10.25 -16.10 7.51
N TYR A 109 -9.20 -16.00 8.30
CA TYR A 109 -9.01 -16.76 9.55
C TYR A 109 -8.56 -15.84 10.68
N GLY A 110 -8.69 -16.31 11.92
CA GLY A 110 -8.38 -15.53 13.12
C GLY A 110 -9.40 -14.41 13.36
N ASN A 111 -8.94 -13.26 13.84
CA ASN A 111 -9.82 -12.12 14.11
C ASN A 111 -10.12 -11.34 12.83
N THR A 112 -11.39 -11.20 12.48
CA THR A 112 -11.82 -10.39 11.33
C THR A 112 -12.47 -9.09 11.78
N GLY A 113 -11.92 -7.95 11.35
CA GLY A 113 -12.48 -6.61 11.53
C GLY A 113 -13.03 -6.02 10.23
N THR A 114 -13.77 -4.93 10.35
CA THR A 114 -14.17 -4.10 9.20
C THR A 114 -13.27 -2.88 9.15
N PRO A 115 -12.54 -2.63 8.05
CA PRO A 115 -11.67 -1.48 7.95
C PRO A 115 -12.44 -0.16 8.11
N ALA A 116 -11.93 0.72 8.97
CA ALA A 116 -12.56 2.02 9.25
C ALA A 116 -12.08 3.15 8.30
N GLY A 117 -11.17 2.84 7.36
CA GLY A 117 -10.54 3.83 6.49
C GLY A 117 -9.63 3.17 5.45
N GLU A 118 -8.59 3.88 5.03
CA GLU A 118 -7.61 3.38 4.06
C GLU A 118 -6.96 2.08 4.55
N THR A 119 -6.89 1.12 3.64
CA THR A 119 -6.40 -0.23 3.88
C THR A 119 -5.33 -0.55 2.86
N VAL A 120 -4.22 -1.09 3.33
CA VAL A 120 -3.13 -1.60 2.48
C VAL A 120 -3.11 -3.10 2.57
N THR A 121 -3.07 -3.76 1.41
CA THR A 121 -3.01 -5.22 1.31
C THR A 121 -1.59 -5.67 1.03
N VAL A 122 -1.06 -6.56 1.86
CA VAL A 122 0.26 -7.18 1.72
C VAL A 122 0.08 -8.66 1.43
N HIS A 123 0.76 -9.17 0.39
CA HIS A 123 0.69 -10.56 -0.02
C HIS A 123 2.06 -11.22 0.06
N HIS A 124 2.12 -12.41 0.65
CA HIS A 124 3.29 -13.28 0.62
C HIS A 124 2.92 -14.66 0.09
N LEU A 125 3.81 -15.22 -0.73
CA LEU A 125 3.69 -16.59 -1.22
C LEU A 125 4.73 -17.45 -0.49
N LEU A 126 4.25 -18.48 0.20
CA LEU A 126 5.08 -19.43 0.93
C LEU A 126 4.96 -20.79 0.24
N ALA A 127 6.08 -21.34 -0.20
CA ALA A 127 6.14 -22.72 -0.68
C ALA A 127 6.49 -23.62 0.50
N ILE A 128 5.58 -24.52 0.85
CA ILE A 128 5.71 -25.39 2.01
C ILE A 128 5.44 -26.83 1.55
N ASP A 129 6.51 -27.62 1.45
CA ASP A 129 6.54 -28.95 0.82
C ASP A 129 5.91 -28.94 -0.59
N GLU A 130 4.83 -29.69 -0.78
CA GLU A 130 4.09 -29.80 -2.05
C GLU A 130 3.01 -28.71 -2.20
N ASN A 131 2.80 -27.88 -1.17
CA ASN A 131 1.73 -26.89 -1.14
C ASN A 131 2.27 -25.45 -1.22
N SER A 132 1.67 -24.63 -2.07
CA SER A 132 1.88 -23.18 -2.09
C SER A 132 0.78 -22.48 -1.29
N TRP A 133 1.16 -21.65 -0.34
CA TRP A 133 0.26 -20.85 0.47
C TRP A 133 0.38 -19.38 0.10
N THR A 134 -0.74 -18.75 -0.23
CA THR A 134 -0.83 -17.29 -0.34
C THR A 134 -1.40 -16.77 0.97
N VAL A 135 -0.60 -15.98 1.68
CA VAL A 135 -1.00 -15.33 2.92
C VAL A 135 -1.13 -13.84 2.63
N THR A 136 -2.29 -13.29 2.96
CA THR A 136 -2.64 -11.91 2.69
C THR A 136 -3.01 -11.21 3.99
N LEU A 137 -2.41 -10.05 4.25
CA LEU A 137 -2.77 -9.17 5.36
C LEU A 137 -3.35 -7.88 4.80
N ASP A 138 -4.61 -7.60 5.10
CA ASP A 138 -5.20 -6.27 4.93
C ASP A 138 -4.94 -5.48 6.21
N VAL A 139 -4.18 -4.40 6.15
CA VAL A 139 -3.76 -3.60 7.32
C VAL A 139 -4.35 -2.20 7.23
N TRP A 140 -4.94 -1.72 8.34
CA TRP A 140 -5.48 -0.36 8.45
C TRP A 140 -5.21 0.24 9.83
N ASN A 141 -5.38 1.56 9.96
CA ASN A 141 -5.26 2.25 11.23
C ASN A 141 -6.51 2.07 12.12
N ARG A 142 -6.30 1.75 13.39
CA ARG A 142 -7.35 1.64 14.40
C ARG A 142 -7.73 3.03 14.90
N GLY A 143 -8.85 3.55 14.42
CA GLY A 143 -9.38 4.86 14.81
C GLY A 143 -8.91 5.98 13.87
N GLY A 144 -9.66 6.16 12.78
CA GLY A 144 -9.37 7.16 11.76
C GLY A 144 -10.62 7.48 10.94
N GLY A 145 -11.73 7.77 11.62
CA GLY A 145 -12.85 8.45 10.95
C GLY A 145 -12.53 9.93 10.88
N ALA A 146 -12.03 10.36 9.71
CA ALA A 146 -11.86 11.75 9.24
C ALA A 146 -11.35 12.81 10.23
#